data_AF-A0A9E0QEN7-F1
#
_entry.id   AF-A0A9E0QEN7-F1
#
_cell.length_a   1.000
_cell.length_b   1.000
_cell.length_c   1.000
_cell.angle_alpha   90.00
_cell.angle_beta   90.00
_cell.angle_gamma   90.00
#
_symmetry.space_group_name_H-M   'P 1'
#
loop_
_entity.id
_entity.type
_entity.pdbx_description
1 polymer ?
#
loop_
_entity_poly.entity_id
_entity_poly.type
_entity_poly.pdbx_seq_one_letter_code
_entity_poly.pdbx_strand_id
1 'polypeptide(L)'
;MADRIKAARLKAGLSQGELSEQTHLTQQMISKLENGRSQSTSAIFAIAKALDVSAYWLGLDTDENFHQGSNAAFFDDRSISEAWLLLSDLQRYEICKQIFQLSKPKPKNTAG
;
A
#
# COMPACT_ATOMS: atom_id res chain seq x y z
N MET A 1 9.56 5.45 -2.43
CA MET A 1 9.45 4.98 -1.02
C MET A 1 9.07 6.10 -0.05
N ALA A 2 9.74 7.27 -0.12
CA ALA A 2 9.57 8.38 0.82
C ALA A 2 8.11 8.79 1.12
N ASP A 3 7.34 9.12 0.08
CA ASP A 3 5.96 9.57 0.24
C ASP A 3 5.05 8.51 0.86
N ARG A 4 5.31 7.23 0.56
CA ARG A 4 4.55 6.09 1.07
C ARG A 4 4.76 5.89 2.57
N ILE A 5 6.01 5.98 3.05
CA ILE A 5 6.32 5.91 4.48
C ILE A 5 5.62 7.08 5.21
N LYS A 6 5.78 8.30 4.70
CA LYS A 6 5.20 9.50 5.32
C LYS A 6 3.68 9.45 5.38
N ALA A 7 3.03 9.05 4.28
CA ALA A 7 1.58 8.93 4.21
C ALA A 7 1.05 7.85 5.17
N ALA A 8 1.67 6.67 5.19
CA ALA A 8 1.27 5.58 6.08
C ALA A 8 1.48 5.95 7.56
N ARG A 9 2.58 6.63 7.90
CA ARG A 9 2.83 7.13 9.27
C ARG A 9 1.76 8.12 9.72
N LEU A 10 1.42 9.11 8.88
CA LEU A 10 0.39 10.09 9.21
C LEU A 10 -1.00 9.43 9.35
N LYS A 11 -1.31 8.44 8.50
CA LYS A 11 -2.55 7.65 8.61
C LYS A 11 -2.61 6.85 9.91
N ALA A 12 -1.48 6.33 10.38
CA ALA A 12 -1.36 5.64 11.66
C ALA A 12 -1.38 6.60 12.87
N GLY A 13 -1.44 7.92 12.67
CA GLY A 13 -1.44 8.91 13.74
C GLY A 13 -0.11 9.06 14.49
N LEU A 14 0.98 8.54 13.92
CA LEU A 14 2.29 8.51 14.57
C LEU A 14 3.13 9.75 14.21
N SER A 15 3.88 10.27 15.17
CA SER A 15 5.02 11.16 14.93
C SER A 15 6.23 10.38 14.39
N GLN A 16 7.23 11.09 13.86
CA GLN A 16 8.48 10.45 13.44
C GLN A 16 9.23 9.80 14.62
N GLY A 17 9.07 10.34 15.84
CA GLY A 17 9.65 9.78 17.06
C GLY A 17 8.98 8.47 17.45
N GLU A 18 7.65 8.42 17.44
CA GLU A 18 6.91 7.19 17.75
C GLU A 18 7.18 6.08 16.73
N LEU A 19 7.27 6.40 15.43
CA LEU A 19 7.68 5.41 14.43
C LEU A 19 9.13 4.95 14.64
N SER A 20 10.01 5.85 15.06
CA SER A 20 11.40 5.54 15.40
C SER A 20 11.49 4.55 16.55
N GLU A 21 10.72 4.75 17.62
CA GLU A 21 10.64 3.83 18.76
C GLU A 21 10.13 2.44 18.34
N GLN A 22 9.04 2.38 17.56
CA GLN A 22 8.44 1.13 17.12
C GLN A 22 9.32 0.31 16.15
N THR A 23 10.21 0.98 15.41
CA THR A 23 11.07 0.35 14.40
C THR A 23 12.51 0.16 14.84
N HIS A 24 12.86 0.63 16.05
CA HIS A 24 14.25 0.72 16.55
C HIS A 24 15.19 1.49 15.61
N LEU A 25 14.65 2.38 14.79
CA LEU A 25 15.42 3.34 14.00
C LEU A 25 15.60 4.63 14.77
N THR A 26 16.55 5.46 14.38
CA THR A 26 16.63 6.83 14.90
C THR A 26 15.58 7.70 14.19
N GLN A 27 15.07 8.72 14.88
CA GLN A 27 14.16 9.72 14.28
C GLN A 27 14.81 10.39 13.05
N GLN A 28 16.13 10.57 13.07
CA GLN A 28 16.90 11.11 11.95
C GLN A 28 16.87 10.18 10.73
N MET A 29 16.92 8.86 10.93
CA MET A 29 16.80 7.88 9.85
C MET A 29 15.39 7.91 9.25
N ILE A 30 14.34 7.95 10.09
CA ILE A 30 12.95 8.12 9.62
C ILE A 30 12.83 9.38 8.76
N SER A 31 13.37 10.51 9.22
CA SER A 31 13.39 11.76 8.46
C SER A 31 14.14 11.66 7.13
N LYS A 32 15.28 10.96 7.07
CA LYS A 32 16.01 10.74 5.80
C LYS A 32 15.20 9.90 4.81
N LEU A 33 14.51 8.88 5.29
CA LEU A 33 13.63 8.03 4.47
C LEU A 33 12.44 8.83 3.93
N GLU A 34 11.74 9.60 4.78
CA GLU A 34 10.57 10.41 4.39
C GLU A 34 10.90 11.58 3.47
N ASN A 35 12.15 12.07 3.48
CA ASN A 35 12.60 13.14 2.61
C ASN A 35 13.37 12.63 1.37
N GLY A 36 13.41 11.31 1.14
CA GLY A 36 14.10 10.71 0.00
C GLY A 36 15.62 10.85 0.02
N ARG A 37 16.23 11.25 1.14
CA ARG A 37 17.70 11.24 1.31
C ARG A 37 18.25 9.82 1.45
N SER A 38 17.40 8.88 1.83
CA SER A 38 17.67 7.45 1.81
C SER A 38 16.57 6.76 1.01
N GLN A 39 16.95 6.10 -0.08
CA GLN A 39 16.02 5.44 -0.99
C GLN A 39 15.84 3.94 -0.67
N SER A 40 16.62 3.41 0.28
CA SER A 40 16.51 2.04 0.76
C SER A 40 16.80 1.96 2.25
N THR A 41 16.38 0.86 2.87
CA THR A 41 16.64 0.55 4.28
C THR A 41 16.53 -0.95 4.52
N SER A 42 17.41 -1.50 5.36
CA SER A 42 17.30 -2.89 5.84
C SER A 42 16.11 -3.10 6.78
N ALA A 43 15.55 -2.02 7.34
CA ALA A 43 14.44 -2.05 8.28
C ALA A 43 13.06 -1.95 7.60
N ILE A 44 12.95 -2.18 6.29
CA ILE A 44 11.69 -2.01 5.55
C ILE A 44 10.56 -2.88 6.10
N PHE A 45 10.87 -4.09 6.56
CA PHE A 45 9.89 -4.99 7.19
C PHE A 45 9.43 -4.50 8.57
N ALA A 46 10.34 -3.91 9.36
CA ALA A 46 9.99 -3.33 10.65
C ALA A 46 9.07 -2.11 10.48
N ILE A 47 9.39 -1.25 9.51
CA ILE A 47 8.57 -0.08 9.15
C ILE A 47 7.19 -0.53 8.64
N ALA A 48 7.16 -1.51 7.73
CA ALA A 48 5.93 -2.07 7.20
C ALA A 48 5.01 -2.61 8.31
N LYS A 49 5.58 -3.37 9.25
CA LYS A 49 4.85 -3.91 10.40
C LYS A 49 4.34 -2.80 11.33
N ALA A 50 5.15 -1.80 11.65
CA ALA A 50 4.75 -0.69 12.52
C ALA A 50 3.63 0.17 11.92
N LEU A 51 3.60 0.27 10.60
CA LEU A 51 2.63 1.08 9.85
C LEU A 51 1.42 0.28 9.35
N ASP A 52 1.38 -1.03 9.61
CA ASP A 52 0.36 -1.95 9.10
C ASP A 52 0.18 -1.86 7.58
N VAL A 53 1.31 -1.92 6.85
CA VAL A 53 1.34 -1.89 5.38
C VAL A 53 2.26 -2.97 4.83
N SER A 54 2.19 -3.23 3.52
CA SER A 54 3.08 -4.17 2.85
C SER A 54 4.50 -3.60 2.70
N ALA A 55 5.51 -4.40 3.07
CA ALA A 55 6.91 -4.08 2.80
C ALA A 55 7.22 -3.99 1.31
N TYR A 56 6.54 -4.81 0.49
CA TYR A 56 6.63 -4.75 -0.97
C TYR A 56 6.12 -3.40 -1.48
N TRP A 57 4.95 -2.95 -0.99
CA TRP A 57 4.41 -1.64 -1.36
C TRP A 57 5.36 -0.50 -0.97
N LEU A 58 6.02 -0.56 0.19
CA LEU A 58 7.04 0.42 0.56
C LEU A 58 8.25 0.40 -0.40
N GLY A 59 8.65 -0.79 -0.86
CA GLY A 59 9.86 -1.01 -1.66
C GLY A 59 9.73 -0.77 -3.17
N LEU A 60 8.54 -0.56 -3.71
CA LEU A 60 8.33 -0.35 -5.16
C LEU A 60 9.07 0.90 -5.68
N ASP A 61 9.85 0.78 -6.75
CA ASP A 61 10.36 1.95 -7.46
C ASP A 61 9.22 2.64 -8.21
N THR A 62 9.27 3.98 -8.25
CA THR A 62 8.17 4.86 -8.67
C THR A 62 7.85 4.81 -10.17
N ASP A 63 8.50 3.92 -10.93
CA ASP A 63 8.43 3.86 -12.40
C ASP A 63 7.30 2.96 -12.91
N GLU A 64 6.62 2.21 -12.04
CA GLU A 64 5.39 1.51 -12.41
C GLU A 64 4.18 2.42 -12.22
N ASN A 65 3.61 2.88 -13.34
CA ASN A 65 2.37 3.65 -13.46
C ASN A 65 1.21 3.02 -12.66
N PHE A 66 1.10 3.32 -11.37
CA PHE A 66 -0.17 3.29 -10.66
C PHE A 66 -0.95 4.57 -11.01
N HIS A 67 -1.47 4.60 -12.24
CA HIS A 67 -2.50 5.57 -12.60
C HIS A 67 -3.74 5.32 -11.75
N GLN A 68 -3.96 6.24 -10.81
CA GLN A 68 -5.25 6.72 -10.31
C GLN A 68 -6.21 5.66 -9.74
N GLY A 69 -6.20 5.55 -8.42
CA GLY A 69 -7.39 5.16 -7.67
C GLY A 69 -7.09 4.47 -6.35
N SER A 70 -6.67 5.20 -5.32
CA SER A 70 -6.64 4.62 -3.97
C SER A 70 -6.74 5.70 -2.89
N ASN A 71 -7.94 6.29 -2.83
CA ASN A 71 -8.46 6.91 -1.62
C ASN A 71 -9.58 6.06 -0.97
N ALA A 72 -9.74 4.79 -1.39
CA ALA A 72 -10.68 3.87 -0.76
C ALA A 72 -9.90 2.90 0.12
N ALA A 73 -10.37 2.71 1.35
CA ALA A 73 -9.81 1.85 2.39
C ALA A 73 -9.05 0.64 1.86
N PHE A 74 -7.78 0.52 2.27
CA PHE A 74 -6.96 -0.65 2.00
C PHE A 74 -7.64 -1.88 2.62
N PHE A 75 -8.20 -2.73 1.78
CA PHE A 75 -8.45 -4.12 2.14
C PHE A 75 -7.15 -4.86 1.79
N ASP A 76 -6.36 -5.23 2.80
CA ASP A 76 -5.27 -6.19 2.60
C ASP A 76 -5.86 -7.59 2.31
N ASP A 77 -5.03 -8.53 1.85
CA ASP A 77 -5.48 -9.88 1.50
C ASP A 77 -6.27 -10.54 2.64
N ARG A 78 -5.90 -10.23 3.89
CA ARG A 78 -6.60 -10.70 5.09
C ARG A 78 -7.98 -10.07 5.22
N SER A 79 -8.10 -8.76 5.14
CA SER A 79 -9.37 -8.02 5.23
C SER A 79 -10.30 -8.38 4.09
N ILE A 80 -9.77 -8.60 2.87
CA ILE A 80 -10.56 -9.10 1.74
C ILE A 80 -11.08 -10.50 2.04
N SER A 81 -10.22 -11.39 2.55
CA SER A 81 -10.60 -12.78 2.87
C SER A 81 -11.66 -12.84 3.98
N GLU A 82 -11.50 -12.07 5.04
CA GLU A 82 -12.46 -11.98 6.14
C GLU A 82 -13.80 -11.40 5.66
N ALA A 83 -13.75 -10.31 4.89
CA ALA A 83 -14.96 -9.73 4.28
C ALA A 83 -15.66 -10.74 3.35
N TRP A 84 -14.89 -11.47 2.53
CA TRP A 84 -15.41 -12.46 1.58
C TRP A 84 -16.22 -13.56 2.27
N LEU A 85 -15.79 -13.98 3.46
CA LEU A 85 -16.48 -15.00 4.26
C LEU A 85 -17.84 -14.52 4.79
N LEU A 86 -18.00 -13.21 5.02
CA LEU A 86 -19.24 -12.61 5.55
C LEU A 86 -20.30 -12.34 4.48
N LEU A 87 -19.94 -12.43 3.19
CA LEU A 87 -20.86 -12.13 2.09
C LEU A 87 -21.79 -13.29 1.78
N SER A 88 -23.01 -12.95 1.35
CA SER A 88 -23.93 -13.89 0.73
C SER A 88 -23.47 -14.29 -0.68
N ASP A 89 -24.01 -15.40 -1.20
CA ASP A 89 -23.66 -15.89 -2.54
C ASP A 89 -24.00 -14.89 -3.65
N LEU A 90 -25.09 -14.12 -3.50
CA LEU A 90 -25.46 -13.07 -4.45
C LEU A 90 -24.42 -11.93 -4.47
N GLN A 91 -23.93 -11.52 -3.30
CA GLN A 91 -22.92 -10.47 -3.21
C GLN A 91 -21.57 -10.92 -3.77
N ARG A 92 -21.16 -12.16 -3.47
CA ARG A 92 -19.96 -12.77 -4.06
C ARG A 92 -20.06 -12.83 -5.58
N TYR A 93 -21.23 -13.19 -6.11
CA TYR A 93 -21.48 -13.23 -7.55
C TYR A 93 -21.30 -11.85 -8.20
N GLU A 94 -21.90 -10.78 -7.66
CA GLU A 94 -21.75 -9.44 -8.22
C GLU A 94 -20.32 -8.92 -8.14
N ILE A 95 -19.60 -9.21 -7.05
CA ILE A 95 -18.17 -8.84 -6.94
C ILE A 95 -17.33 -9.59 -7.99
N CYS A 96 -17.49 -10.91 -8.10
CA CYS A 96 -16.78 -11.70 -9.12
C CYS A 96 -17.04 -11.16 -10.53
N LYS A 97 -18.30 -10.87 -10.84
CA LYS A 97 -18.70 -10.29 -12.14
C LYS A 97 -17.98 -8.98 -12.41
N GLN A 98 -17.89 -8.09 -11.42
CA GLN A 98 -17.16 -6.82 -11.57
C GLN A 98 -15.66 -7.04 -11.78
N ILE A 99 -15.04 -7.94 -11.00
CA ILE A 99 -13.63 -8.31 -11.16
C ILE A 99 -13.36 -8.82 -12.58
N PHE A 100 -14.20 -9.71 -13.10
CA PHE A 100 -14.08 -10.23 -14.46
C PHE A 100 -14.29 -9.18 -15.55
N GLN A 101 -15.13 -8.17 -15.33
CA GLN A 101 -15.28 -7.07 -16.28
C GLN A 101 -14.03 -6.20 -16.33
N LEU A 102 -13.45 -5.91 -15.16
CA LEU A 102 -12.25 -5.07 -15.03
C LEU A 102 -10.97 -5.76 -15.52
N SER A 103 -10.89 -7.08 -15.40
CA SER A 103 -9.70 -7.85 -15.84
C SER A 103 -9.63 -8.04 -17.36
N LYS A 104 -10.66 -7.65 -18.11
CA LYS A 104 -10.62 -7.73 -19.58
C LYS A 104 -9.59 -6.73 -20.12
N PRO A 105 -8.67 -7.18 -21.01
CA PRO A 105 -7.69 -6.29 -21.61
C PRO A 105 -8.40 -5.20 -22.43
N LYS A 106 -7.96 -3.95 -22.28
CA LYS A 106 -8.46 -2.85 -23.13
C LYS A 106 -8.14 -3.15 -24.60
N PRO A 107 -9.07 -2.88 -25.53
CA PRO A 107 -8.81 -3.09 -26.95
C PRO A 107 -7.61 -2.24 -27.40
N LYS A 108 -6.66 -2.85 -28.10
CA LYS A 108 -5.52 -2.14 -28.69
C LYS A 108 -6.06 -1.19 -29.76
N ASN A 109 -5.87 0.12 -29.58
CA ASN A 109 -6.07 1.08 -30.65
C ASN A 109 -5.07 0.77 -31.77
N THR A 110 -5.53 0.11 -32.83
CA THR A 110 -4.83 0.09 -34.12
C THR A 110 -5.03 1.46 -34.77
N ALA A 111 -4.07 2.36 -34.59
CA ALA A 111 -3.95 3.54 -35.44
C ALA A 111 -3.34 3.09 -36.78
N GLY A 112 -4.03 3.40 -37.88
CA GLY A 112 -3.54 3.26 -39.24
C GLY A 112 -2.63 4.40 -39.66
#